data_AF-A0A838KES4-F1
#
_entry.id   AF-A0A838KES4-F1
#
_cell.length_a   1.000
_cell.length_b   1.000
_cell.length_c   1.000
_cell.angle_alpha   90.00
_cell.angle_beta   90.00
_cell.angle_gamma   90.00
#
_symmetry.space_group_name_H-M   'P 1'
#
loop_
_entity.id
_entity.type
_entity.pdbx_description
1 polymer ?
#
loop_
_entity_poly.entity_id
_entity_poly.type
_entity_poly.pdbx_seq_one_letter_code
_entity_poly.pdbx_strand_id
1 'polypeptide(L)'
;MTLRLHPDVRVDVVHLIRDPRAVVNSERRSRARPGVDPALLPPVRPALKSALYWSAANIAIRRYARSAASYRVVCYEDFTATPDACLSLLSTGLGLARPRLIEQDTGASGHLAVGNPSRFRTSAQAITEDRSWQTQLPWADRALVTALSRPVHFWLT
;
A
#
# COMPACT_ATOMS: atom_id res chain seq x y z
N MET A 1 0.22 -12.82 14.80
CA MET A 1 1.23 -12.52 15.84
C MET A 1 1.74 -13.85 16.38
N THR A 2 2.49 -14.60 15.56
CA THR A 2 2.79 -16.04 15.83
C THR A 2 4.06 -16.54 15.14
N LEU A 3 4.50 -15.89 14.05
CA LEU A 3 5.70 -16.31 13.31
C LEU A 3 7.01 -16.21 14.11
N ARG A 4 7.04 -15.40 15.18
CA ARG A 4 8.18 -15.32 16.11
C ARG A 4 8.43 -16.61 16.92
N LEU A 5 7.46 -17.51 16.98
CA LEU A 5 7.54 -18.73 17.80
C LEU A 5 8.11 -19.94 17.03
N HIS A 6 8.33 -19.80 15.72
CA HIS A 6 8.96 -20.83 14.91
C HIS A 6 10.35 -20.33 14.45
N PRO A 7 11.42 -20.68 15.17
CA PRO A 7 12.79 -20.26 14.82
C PRO A 7 13.23 -20.76 13.43
N ASP A 8 12.57 -21.79 12.91
CA ASP A 8 12.86 -22.38 11.59
C ASP A 8 12.21 -21.60 10.42
N VAL A 9 11.34 -20.63 10.70
CA VAL A 9 10.65 -19.86 9.67
C VAL A 9 11.38 -18.54 9.45
N ARG A 10 12.07 -18.47 8.31
CA ARG A 10 12.65 -17.22 7.80
C ARG A 10 11.54 -16.33 7.24
N VAL A 11 11.41 -15.12 7.77
CA VAL A 11 10.42 -14.12 7.31
C VAL A 11 11.13 -12.94 6.68
N ASP A 12 10.89 -12.69 5.40
CA ASP A 12 11.33 -11.49 4.70
C ASP A 12 10.14 -10.53 4.54
N VAL A 13 10.34 -9.24 4.85
CA VAL A 13 9.26 -8.22 4.83
C VAL A 13 9.50 -7.21 3.72
N VAL A 14 8.58 -7.16 2.75
CA VAL A 14 8.48 -6.08 1.76
C VAL A 14 7.37 -5.13 2.21
N HIS A 15 7.72 -3.88 2.49
CA HIS A 15 6.82 -2.85 2.98
C HIS A 15 6.57 -1.80 1.90
N LEU A 16 5.44 -1.92 1.20
CA LEU A 16 4.99 -0.94 0.23
C LEU A 16 4.37 0.26 0.98
N ILE A 17 5.00 1.41 0.87
CA ILE A 17 4.50 2.68 1.40
C ILE A 17 3.93 3.52 0.26
N ARG A 18 2.96 4.36 0.56
CA ARG A 18 2.36 5.29 -0.40
C ARG A 18 2.21 6.65 0.27
N ASP A 19 2.25 7.72 -0.52
CA ASP A 19 2.02 9.07 -0.04
C ASP A 19 0.73 9.12 0.84
N PRO A 20 0.83 9.60 2.09
CA PRO A 20 -0.29 9.60 3.02
C PRO A 20 -1.48 10.41 2.51
N ARG A 21 -1.26 11.49 1.74
CA ARG A 21 -2.31 12.31 1.11
C ARG A 21 -3.02 11.53 0.02
N ALA A 22 -2.27 10.73 -0.74
CA ALA A 22 -2.82 9.83 -1.74
C ALA A 22 -3.66 8.72 -1.09
N VAL A 23 -3.24 8.20 0.06
CA VAL A 23 -4.03 7.23 0.86
C VAL A 23 -5.34 7.84 1.34
N VAL A 24 -5.30 9.01 1.98
CA VAL A 24 -6.51 9.71 2.45
C VAL A 24 -7.48 9.99 1.29
N ASN A 25 -6.97 10.49 0.14
CA ASN A 25 -7.83 10.74 -1.02
C ASN A 25 -8.41 9.44 -1.60
N SER A 26 -7.65 8.35 -1.60
CA SER A 26 -8.12 7.04 -2.07
C SER A 26 -9.23 6.47 -1.18
N GLU A 27 -9.12 6.58 0.14
CA GLU A 27 -10.20 6.20 1.07
C GLU A 27 -11.47 7.02 0.81
N ARG A 28 -11.35 8.35 0.68
CA ARG A 28 -12.49 9.24 0.39
C ARG A 28 -13.20 8.86 -0.91
N ARG A 29 -12.45 8.57 -1.98
CA ARG A 29 -13.01 8.19 -3.29
C ARG A 29 -13.61 6.79 -3.33
N SER A 30 -13.19 5.88 -2.44
CA SER A 30 -13.70 4.49 -2.45
C SER A 30 -15.22 4.44 -2.30
N ARG A 31 -15.84 5.42 -1.64
CA ARG A 31 -17.30 5.61 -1.51
C ARG A 31 -18.03 5.94 -2.81
N ALA A 32 -17.33 6.51 -3.80
CA ALA A 32 -17.94 7.00 -5.04
C ALA A 32 -17.79 6.01 -6.20
N ARG A 33 -17.38 4.76 -5.93
CA ARG A 33 -17.15 3.75 -6.97
C ARG A 33 -18.47 3.06 -7.35
N PRO A 34 -19.05 3.36 -8.53
CA PRO A 34 -20.27 2.68 -8.97
C PRO A 34 -19.97 1.20 -9.25
N GLY A 35 -20.91 0.32 -8.92
CA GLY A 35 -20.81 -1.12 -9.24
C GLY A 35 -20.02 -1.98 -8.23
N VAL A 36 -19.65 -1.44 -7.06
CA VAL A 36 -19.07 -2.22 -5.95
C VAL A 36 -20.05 -2.23 -4.78
N ASP A 37 -20.28 -3.39 -4.18
CA ASP A 37 -21.08 -3.52 -2.95
C ASP A 37 -20.50 -2.63 -1.83
N PRO A 38 -21.29 -1.69 -1.28
CA PRO A 38 -20.87 -0.84 -0.17
C PRO A 38 -20.34 -1.59 1.05
N ALA A 39 -20.79 -2.82 1.31
CA ALA A 39 -20.30 -3.66 2.42
C ALA A 39 -18.85 -4.12 2.22
N LEU A 40 -18.36 -4.11 0.98
CA LEU A 40 -16.98 -4.47 0.63
C LEU A 40 -16.03 -3.26 0.63
N LEU A 41 -16.56 -2.05 0.84
CA LEU A 41 -15.79 -0.82 0.90
C LEU A 41 -15.31 -0.57 2.35
N PRO A 42 -14.02 -0.23 2.56
CA PRO A 42 -13.57 0.19 3.87
C PRO A 42 -14.32 1.47 4.33
N PRO A 43 -14.59 1.63 5.63
CA PRO A 43 -15.31 2.79 6.14
C PRO A 43 -14.50 4.06 5.87
N VAL A 44 -15.18 5.12 5.42
CA VAL A 44 -14.55 6.43 5.23
C VAL A 44 -14.18 7.01 6.58
N ARG A 45 -12.91 7.34 6.72
CA ARG A 45 -12.36 7.99 7.91
C ARG A 45 -12.17 9.49 7.63
N PRO A 46 -12.36 10.35 8.64
CA PRO A 46 -11.89 11.73 8.56
C PRO A 46 -10.39 11.78 8.29
N ALA A 47 -9.92 12.81 7.58
CA ALA A 47 -8.51 12.95 7.18
C ALA A 47 -7.53 12.79 8.36
N LEU A 48 -7.86 13.36 9.52
CA LEU A 48 -7.13 13.18 10.79
C LEU A 48 -6.97 11.69 11.15
N LYS A 49 -8.07 10.95 11.17
CA LYS A 49 -8.08 9.54 11.57
C LYS A 49 -7.35 8.68 10.54
N SER A 50 -7.49 8.97 9.24
CA SER A 50 -6.73 8.29 8.18
C SER A 50 -5.22 8.53 8.32
N ALA A 51 -4.80 9.78 8.57
CA ALA A 51 -3.40 10.12 8.75
C ALA A 51 -2.80 9.42 9.99
N LEU A 52 -3.51 9.43 11.12
CA LEU A 52 -3.08 8.73 12.34
C LEU A 52 -3.00 7.22 12.13
N TYR A 53 -4.00 6.63 11.47
CA TYR A 53 -3.99 5.21 11.14
C TYR A 53 -2.83 4.84 10.22
N TRP A 54 -2.59 5.65 9.17
CA TRP A 54 -1.44 5.48 8.28
C TRP A 54 -0.13 5.50 9.07
N SER A 55 0.08 6.51 9.93
CA SER A 55 1.28 6.61 10.75
C SER A 55 1.44 5.41 11.69
N ALA A 56 0.37 5.03 12.41
CA ALA A 56 0.39 3.91 13.34
C ALA A 56 0.67 2.57 12.64
N ALA A 57 0.05 2.31 11.49
CA ALA A 57 0.26 1.09 10.71
C ALA A 57 1.71 0.97 10.25
N ASN A 58 2.28 2.04 9.71
CA ASN A 58 3.66 2.07 9.25
C ASN A 58 4.67 1.89 10.40
N ILE A 59 4.44 2.53 11.55
CA ILE A 59 5.26 2.32 12.76
C ILE A 59 5.18 0.87 13.23
N ALA A 60 3.98 0.27 13.24
CA ALA A 60 3.78 -1.11 13.67
C ALA A 60 4.51 -2.10 12.77
N ILE A 61 4.42 -1.93 11.44
CA ILE A 61 5.15 -2.76 10.47
C ILE A 61 6.66 -2.62 10.66
N ARG A 62 7.17 -1.38 10.82
CA ARG A 62 8.60 -1.17 11.05
C ARG A 62 9.09 -1.82 12.35
N ARG A 63 8.27 -1.78 13.40
CA ARG A 63 8.59 -2.45 14.68
C ARG A 63 8.60 -3.97 14.52
N TYR A 64 7.66 -4.53 13.78
CA TYR A 64 7.61 -5.97 13.48
C TYR A 64 8.83 -6.42 12.66
N ALA A 65 9.19 -5.62 11.65
CA ALA A 65 10.31 -5.90 10.76
C ALA A 65 11.68 -5.97 11.46
N ARG A 66 11.82 -5.46 12.69
CA ARG A 66 13.05 -5.62 13.49
C ARG A 66 13.39 -7.08 13.82
N SER A 67 12.41 -7.98 13.71
CA SER A 67 12.63 -9.43 13.85
C SER A 67 12.51 -10.21 12.53
N ALA A 68 12.45 -9.51 11.40
CA ALA A 68 12.46 -10.14 10.09
C ALA A 68 13.91 -10.44 9.66
N ALA A 69 14.10 -11.46 8.83
CA ALA A 69 15.38 -11.79 8.23
C ALA A 69 15.84 -10.71 7.25
N SER A 70 14.89 -10.08 6.55
CA SER A 70 15.13 -8.87 5.78
C SER A 70 13.94 -7.93 5.83
N TYR A 71 14.21 -6.65 5.62
CA TYR A 71 13.21 -5.60 5.54
C TYR A 71 13.54 -4.65 4.40
N ARG A 72 12.64 -4.52 3.44
CA ARG A 72 12.77 -3.64 2.27
C ARG A 72 11.57 -2.73 2.20
N VAL A 73 11.80 -1.44 2.01
CA VAL A 73 10.73 -0.46 1.78
C VAL A 73 10.65 -0.19 0.28
N VAL A 74 9.42 -0.11 -0.23
CA VAL A 74 9.13 0.21 -1.62
C VAL A 74 8.19 1.41 -1.62
N CYS A 75 8.58 2.49 -2.28
CA CYS A 75 7.70 3.61 -2.50
C CYS A 75 6.73 3.27 -3.64
N TYR A 76 5.43 3.45 -3.41
CA TYR A 76 4.39 3.22 -4.42
C TYR A 76 4.64 4.08 -5.65
N GLU A 77 5.01 5.33 -5.46
CA GLU A 77 5.25 6.30 -6.53
C GLU A 77 6.42 5.83 -7.42
N ASP A 78 7.54 5.40 -6.83
CA ASP A 78 8.68 4.84 -7.56
C ASP A 78 8.32 3.52 -8.27
N PHE A 79 7.55 2.67 -7.58
CA PHE A 79 7.05 1.42 -8.16
C PHE A 79 6.18 1.70 -9.37
N THR A 80 5.26 2.67 -9.31
CA THR A 80 4.43 3.00 -10.46
C THR A 80 5.17 3.67 -11.60
N ALA A 81 6.27 4.38 -11.29
CA ALA A 81 7.13 4.99 -12.31
C ALA A 81 7.97 3.94 -13.06
N THR A 82 8.48 2.93 -12.35
CA THR A 82 9.35 1.88 -12.92
C THR A 82 9.03 0.46 -12.39
N PRO A 83 7.84 -0.11 -12.69
CA PRO A 83 7.39 -1.36 -12.08
C PRO A 83 8.35 -2.53 -12.30
N ASP A 84 8.86 -2.67 -13.52
CA ASP A 84 9.78 -3.74 -13.90
C ASP A 84 11.13 -3.67 -13.20
N ALA A 85 11.67 -2.45 -13.04
CA ALA A 85 12.93 -2.24 -12.34
C ALA A 85 12.77 -2.56 -10.85
N CYS A 86 11.70 -2.06 -10.22
CA CYS A 86 11.40 -2.35 -8.82
C CYS A 86 11.20 -3.85 -8.56
N LEU A 87 10.44 -4.55 -9.41
CA LEU A 87 10.25 -6.00 -9.29
C LEU A 87 11.55 -6.78 -9.47
N SER A 88 12.40 -6.37 -10.42
CA SER A 88 13.70 -7.02 -10.64
C SER A 88 14.63 -6.85 -9.44
N LEU A 89 14.67 -5.66 -8.84
CA LEU A 89 15.46 -5.39 -7.63
C LEU A 89 14.95 -6.19 -6.43
N LEU A 90 13.64 -6.25 -6.24
CA LEU A 90 13.02 -7.02 -5.16
C LEU A 90 13.25 -8.52 -5.32
N SER A 91 13.01 -9.08 -6.51
CA SER A 91 13.19 -10.51 -6.76
C SER A 91 14.65 -10.92 -6.56
N THR A 92 15.59 -10.12 -7.08
CA THR A 92 17.03 -10.34 -6.90
C THR A 92 17.40 -10.27 -5.42
N GLY A 93 16.92 -9.25 -4.70
CA GLY A 93 17.21 -9.08 -3.27
C GLY A 93 16.59 -10.15 -2.37
N LEU A 94 15.55 -10.84 -2.82
CA LEU A 94 14.89 -11.92 -2.09
C LEU A 94 15.33 -13.32 -2.55
N GLY A 95 16.15 -13.41 -3.60
CA GLY A 95 16.52 -14.70 -4.21
C GLY A 95 15.32 -15.42 -4.85
N LEU A 96 14.33 -14.66 -5.33
CA LEU A 96 13.11 -15.19 -5.94
C LEU A 96 13.16 -15.07 -7.46
N ALA A 97 12.44 -15.95 -8.16
CA ALA A 97 12.17 -15.78 -9.58
C ALA A 97 11.39 -14.47 -9.80
N ARG A 98 11.76 -13.70 -10.84
CA ARG A 98 11.08 -12.45 -11.17
C ARG A 98 9.62 -12.74 -11.54
N PRO A 99 8.63 -12.13 -10.84
CA PRO A 99 7.24 -12.28 -11.24
C PRO A 99 7.00 -11.57 -12.58
N ARG A 100 6.14 -12.17 -13.41
CA ARG A 100 5.65 -11.50 -14.62
C ARG A 100 4.52 -10.56 -14.23
N LEU A 101 4.59 -9.32 -14.70
CA LEU A 101 3.42 -8.45 -14.69
C LEU A 101 2.41 -9.05 -15.67
N ILE A 102 1.28 -9.52 -15.13
CA ILE A 102 0.21 -10.05 -15.96
C ILE A 102 -0.71 -8.88 -16.28
N GLU A 103 -0.89 -8.60 -17.56
CA GLU A 103 -1.79 -7.53 -18.00
C GLU A 103 -3.24 -7.85 -17.64
N GLN A 104 -3.60 -9.14 -17.55
CA GLN A 104 -4.93 -9.60 -17.17
C GLN A 104 -4.90 -10.42 -15.87
N ASP A 105 -5.64 -9.97 -14.85
CA ASP A 105 -5.89 -10.79 -13.67
C ASP A 105 -6.85 -11.93 -14.07
N THR A 106 -6.33 -13.15 -14.19
CA THR A 106 -7.12 -14.36 -14.48
C THR A 106 -7.87 -14.89 -13.26
N GLY A 107 -8.03 -14.06 -12.21
CA GLY A 107 -8.72 -14.45 -10.98
C GLY A 107 -7.79 -15.22 -10.05
N ALA A 108 -6.54 -14.75 -9.88
CA ALA A 108 -5.59 -15.40 -8.99
C ALA A 108 -6.17 -15.50 -7.58
N SER A 109 -6.54 -16.74 -7.20
CA SER A 109 -7.15 -17.09 -5.93
C SER A 109 -6.11 -17.09 -4.81
N GLY A 110 -5.59 -15.92 -4.46
CA GLY A 110 -4.80 -15.73 -3.25
C GLY A 110 -5.71 -15.50 -2.05
N HIS A 111 -5.40 -16.09 -0.89
CA HIS A 111 -5.98 -15.70 0.40
C HIS A 111 -5.55 -14.28 0.74
N LEU A 112 -6.24 -13.28 0.17
CA LEU A 112 -5.99 -11.87 0.42
C LEU A 112 -7.16 -11.31 1.22
N ALA A 113 -6.84 -10.90 2.45
CA ALA A 113 -7.76 -10.24 3.35
C ALA A 113 -8.43 -9.03 2.66
N VAL A 114 -9.74 -8.92 2.83
CA VAL A 114 -10.63 -7.79 2.51
C VAL A 114 -9.86 -6.46 2.39
N GLY A 115 -9.90 -5.76 1.24
CA GLY A 115 -9.29 -4.42 1.21
C GLY A 115 -9.25 -3.61 -0.08
N ASN A 116 -9.20 -4.22 -1.28
CA ASN A 116 -9.16 -3.44 -2.52
C ASN A 116 -10.27 -3.83 -3.51
N PRO A 117 -11.25 -2.95 -3.77
CA PRO A 117 -12.31 -3.19 -4.75
C PRO A 117 -11.82 -3.33 -6.20
N SER A 118 -10.61 -2.87 -6.52
CA SER A 118 -10.09 -3.01 -7.89
C SER A 118 -9.94 -4.46 -8.33
N ARG A 119 -9.92 -5.42 -7.39
CA ARG A 119 -9.86 -6.87 -7.67
C ARG A 119 -11.11 -7.42 -8.35
N PHE A 120 -12.25 -6.76 -8.20
CA PHE A 120 -13.50 -7.21 -8.84
C PHE A 120 -13.60 -6.73 -10.30
N ARG A 121 -12.58 -6.02 -10.79
CA ARG A 121 -12.52 -5.56 -12.18
C ARG A 121 -11.86 -6.63 -13.03
N THR A 122 -12.55 -7.04 -14.08
CA THR A 122 -12.11 -8.07 -15.03
C THR A 122 -11.23 -7.50 -16.15
N SER A 123 -11.09 -6.16 -16.22
CA SER A 123 -10.28 -5.49 -17.23
C SER A 123 -8.84 -5.30 -16.76
N ALA A 124 -7.89 -5.61 -17.64
CA ALA A 124 -6.50 -5.20 -17.53
C ALA A 124 -6.40 -3.73 -17.11
N GLN A 125 -5.74 -3.45 -15.98
CA GLN A 125 -5.48 -2.08 -15.54
C GLN A 125 -3.98 -1.82 -15.55
N ALA A 126 -3.57 -0.85 -16.36
CA ALA A 126 -2.20 -0.37 -16.35
C ALA A 126 -1.82 0.10 -14.93
N ILE A 127 -0.62 -0.25 -14.49
CA ILE A 127 -0.04 0.29 -13.26
C ILE A 127 0.25 1.77 -13.54
N THR A 128 -0.46 2.66 -12.85
CA THR A 128 -0.30 4.10 -13.04
C THR A 128 -0.31 4.79 -11.68
N GLU A 129 0.57 5.77 -11.54
CA GLU A 129 0.59 6.61 -10.34
C GLU A 129 -0.72 7.38 -10.22
N ASP A 130 -1.33 7.35 -9.04
CA ASP A 130 -2.55 8.09 -8.78
C ASP A 130 -2.24 9.38 -8.02
N ARG A 131 -2.10 10.46 -8.80
CA ARG A 131 -1.84 11.84 -8.36
C ARG A 131 -3.10 12.66 -8.08
N SER A 132 -4.28 12.04 -8.11
CA SER A 132 -5.57 12.74 -7.96
C SER A 132 -5.70 13.53 -6.66
N TRP A 133 -4.94 13.19 -5.61
CA TRP A 133 -4.95 13.92 -4.34
C TRP A 133 -4.48 15.37 -4.47
N GLN A 134 -3.68 15.70 -5.48
CA GLN A 134 -3.16 17.05 -5.67
C GLN A 134 -4.26 18.07 -5.99
N THR A 135 -5.31 17.62 -6.69
CA THR A 135 -6.48 18.42 -7.08
C THR A 135 -7.74 18.03 -6.31
N GLN A 136 -7.82 16.75 -5.92
CA GLN A 136 -8.89 16.03 -5.20
C GLN A 136 -9.10 16.44 -3.74
N LEU A 137 -7.98 16.58 -3.03
CA LEU A 137 -7.96 16.70 -1.58
C LEU A 137 -8.07 18.18 -1.19
N PRO A 138 -9.03 18.57 -0.33
CA PRO A 138 -9.12 19.94 0.17
C PRO A 138 -7.78 20.39 0.77
N TRP A 139 -7.41 21.65 0.53
CA TRP A 139 -6.11 22.17 0.94
C TRP A 139 -5.86 22.02 2.46
N ALA A 140 -6.90 22.19 3.28
CA ALA A 140 -6.84 22.04 4.73
C ALA A 140 -6.53 20.58 5.13
N ASP A 141 -7.21 19.61 4.51
CA ASP A 141 -6.93 18.19 4.71
C ASP A 141 -5.51 17.84 4.24
N ARG A 142 -5.08 18.39 3.10
CA ARG A 142 -3.73 18.18 2.56
C ARG A 142 -2.65 18.68 3.52
N ALA A 143 -2.83 19.87 4.09
CA ALA A 143 -1.92 20.45 5.06
C ALA A 143 -1.90 19.66 6.37
N LEU A 144 -3.08 19.31 6.89
CA LEU A 144 -3.23 18.50 8.10
C LEU A 144 -2.54 17.14 7.97
N VAL A 145 -2.85 16.40 6.90
CA VAL A 145 -2.25 15.08 6.64
C VAL A 145 -0.74 15.22 6.55
N THR A 146 -0.24 16.20 5.78
CA THR A 146 1.20 16.44 5.65
C THR A 146 1.85 16.65 7.02
N ALA A 147 1.30 17.52 7.87
CA ALA A 147 1.87 17.81 9.18
C ALA A 147 1.92 16.57 10.08
N LEU A 148 0.83 15.79 10.11
CA LEU A 148 0.70 14.63 11.00
C LEU A 148 1.51 13.41 10.55
N SER A 149 1.68 13.24 9.23
CA SER A 149 2.44 12.12 8.68
C SER A 149 3.91 12.43 8.46
N ARG A 150 4.32 13.71 8.46
CA ARG A 150 5.70 14.14 8.12
C ARG A 150 6.80 13.37 8.84
N PRO A 151 6.75 13.15 10.18
CA PRO A 151 7.83 12.42 10.86
C PRO A 151 7.95 10.98 10.36
N VAL A 152 6.84 10.27 10.27
CA VAL A 152 6.81 8.85 9.85
C VAL A 152 7.15 8.72 8.37
N HIS A 153 6.62 9.61 7.53
CA HIS A 153 6.91 9.63 6.09
C HIS A 153 8.39 9.86 5.81
N PHE A 154 8.99 10.86 6.46
CA PHE A 154 10.43 11.15 6.32
C PHE A 154 11.32 9.98 6.80
N TRP A 155 10.86 9.14 7.73
CA TRP A 155 11.65 7.99 8.21
C TRP A 155 11.56 6.77 7.30
N LEU A 156 10.61 6.78 6.35
CA LEU A 156 10.30 5.66 5.47
C LEU A 156 10.74 5.90 4.03
N THR A 157 10.86 7.16 3.62
CA THR A 157 11.43 7.61 2.34
C THR A 157 12.86 8.08 2.54
#